data_AF-A0A140DM85-F1
#
_entry.id   AF-A0A140DM85-F1
#
_cell.length_a   1.000
_cell.length_b   1.000
_cell.length_c   1.000
_cell.angle_alpha   90.00
_cell.angle_beta   90.00
_cell.angle_gamma   90.00
#
_symmetry.space_group_name_H-M   'P 1'
#
loop_
_entity.id
_entity.type
_entity.pdbx_description
1 polymer ?
#
loop_
_entity_poly.entity_id
_entity_poly.type
_entity_poly.pdbx_seq_one_letter_code
_entity_poly.pdbx_strand_id
1 'polypeptide(L)'
;MENKNYLYNNYINMARNLRSENNLLKAISFYQKAYALNIGKEDIELLMDMALIYDEIGLSGDAEKKYREVIGLDEDDARAYYGLAIIYDENDELEKAKKYYEKAIEKNHNYDKAYFFLANIYDESGEKDKAISNYKKVIEINPNYMWAYANLACILEENNENIDALNYINKALEIEERHYKILFNKAVILNKLNKIEESKGYYYKSIEANPNYPYSFLNLSVAYREEGNFKKAIEVISKGIEENDDEGFLYYNRACYYVNINENLKALRDVEKSIELNEFFLEYMKKDKELDPIRELEEYKNLWIDIQI
;
A
#
# COMPACT_ATOMS: atom_id res chain seq x y z
N MET A 1 29.53 9.45 -41.26
CA MET A 1 28.30 9.53 -40.43
C MET A 1 27.53 8.20 -40.40
N GLU A 2 27.43 7.46 -41.52
CA GLU A 2 26.65 6.20 -41.62
C GLU A 2 26.98 5.12 -40.57
N ASN A 3 28.25 4.93 -40.19
CA ASN A 3 28.64 3.87 -39.25
C ASN A 3 28.14 4.14 -37.80
N LYS A 4 28.01 5.40 -37.39
CA LYS A 4 27.57 5.73 -36.01
C LYS A 4 26.07 5.51 -35.79
N ASN A 5 25.24 5.74 -36.82
CA ASN A 5 23.80 5.50 -36.73
C ASN A 5 23.50 3.99 -36.71
N TYR A 6 24.22 3.20 -37.49
CA TYR A 6 24.12 1.74 -37.44
C TYR A 6 24.49 1.19 -36.06
N LEU A 7 25.61 1.66 -35.49
CA LEU A 7 26.06 1.24 -34.17
C LEU A 7 25.07 1.63 -33.07
N TYR A 8 24.53 2.85 -33.14
CA TYR A 8 23.46 3.33 -32.24
C TYR A 8 22.26 2.39 -32.24
N ASN A 9 21.68 2.13 -33.43
CA ASN A 9 20.51 1.27 -33.57
C ASN A 9 20.78 -0.14 -33.06
N ASN A 10 21.99 -0.68 -33.27
CA ASN A 10 22.38 -1.98 -32.75
C ASN A 10 22.37 -1.99 -31.20
N TYR A 11 22.99 -1.00 -30.56
CA TYR A 11 22.99 -0.88 -29.10
C TYR A 11 21.57 -0.73 -28.52
N ILE A 12 20.72 0.08 -29.14
CA ILE A 12 19.31 0.24 -28.71
C ILE A 12 18.57 -1.09 -28.80
N ASN A 13 18.70 -1.82 -29.90
CA ASN A 13 18.02 -3.09 -30.09
C ASN A 13 18.50 -4.16 -29.09
N MET A 14 19.80 -4.23 -28.84
CA MET A 14 20.36 -5.13 -27.83
C MET A 14 19.84 -4.78 -26.43
N ALA A 15 19.85 -3.50 -26.06
CA ALA A 15 19.38 -3.04 -24.76
C ALA A 15 17.89 -3.34 -24.55
N ARG A 16 17.04 -3.06 -25.53
CA ARG A 16 15.59 -3.33 -25.47
C ARG A 16 15.29 -4.82 -25.34
N ASN A 17 16.01 -5.67 -26.08
CA ASN A 17 15.87 -7.12 -25.96
C ASN A 17 16.24 -7.59 -24.54
N LEU A 18 17.39 -7.16 -24.03
CA LEU A 18 17.83 -7.49 -22.66
C LEU A 18 16.85 -6.99 -21.59
N ARG A 19 16.27 -5.79 -21.78
CA ARG A 19 15.24 -5.27 -20.88
C ARG A 19 13.99 -6.15 -20.89
N SER A 20 13.57 -6.65 -22.05
CA SER A 20 12.43 -7.57 -22.16
C SER A 20 12.69 -8.93 -21.48
N GLU A 21 13.96 -9.33 -21.37
CA GLU A 21 14.42 -10.49 -20.60
C GLU A 21 14.64 -10.18 -19.11
N ASN A 22 14.25 -8.99 -18.64
CA ASN A 22 14.50 -8.47 -17.29
C ASN A 22 16.00 -8.42 -16.90
N ASN A 23 16.90 -8.32 -17.88
CA ASN A 23 18.34 -8.23 -17.67
C ASN A 23 18.79 -6.77 -17.59
N LEU A 24 18.29 -6.05 -16.58
CA LEU A 24 18.39 -4.59 -16.47
C LEU A 24 19.84 -4.08 -16.46
N LEU A 25 20.74 -4.74 -15.73
CA LEU A 25 22.16 -4.35 -15.64
C LEU A 25 22.89 -4.48 -16.99
N LYS A 26 22.56 -5.50 -17.80
CA LYS A 26 23.14 -5.60 -19.14
C LYS A 26 22.47 -4.62 -20.10
N ALA A 27 21.15 -4.43 -20.00
CA ALA A 27 20.42 -3.47 -20.82
C ALA A 27 21.00 -2.06 -20.64
N ILE A 28 21.19 -1.60 -19.40
CA ILE A 28 21.77 -0.28 -19.12
C ILE A 28 23.19 -0.14 -19.67
N SER A 29 23.99 -1.20 -19.67
CA SER A 29 25.35 -1.17 -20.26
C SER A 29 25.34 -0.91 -21.77
N PHE A 30 24.32 -1.40 -22.50
CA PHE A 30 24.16 -1.12 -23.92
C PHE A 30 23.54 0.26 -24.17
N TYR A 31 22.60 0.69 -23.34
CA TYR A 31 22.10 2.07 -23.39
C TYR A 31 23.20 3.11 -23.11
N GLN A 32 24.12 2.85 -22.18
CA GLN A 32 25.29 3.71 -21.96
C GLN A 32 26.19 3.80 -23.19
N LYS A 33 26.38 2.70 -23.93
CA LYS A 33 27.11 2.72 -25.21
C LYS A 33 26.38 3.52 -26.28
N ALA A 34 25.04 3.44 -26.33
CA ALA A 34 24.22 4.26 -27.21
C ALA A 34 24.32 5.75 -26.86
N TYR A 35 24.22 6.08 -25.56
CA TYR A 35 24.34 7.44 -25.02
C TYR A 35 25.73 8.05 -25.21
N ALA A 36 26.79 7.23 -25.28
CA ALA A 36 28.14 7.71 -25.59
C ALA A 36 28.27 8.29 -27.01
N LEU A 37 27.33 7.97 -27.91
CA LEU A 37 27.25 8.56 -29.25
C LEU A 37 26.45 9.87 -29.19
N ASN A 38 26.87 10.89 -29.94
CA ASN A 38 26.19 12.21 -29.92
C ASN A 38 24.68 12.10 -30.19
N ILE A 39 24.27 11.24 -31.13
CA ILE A 39 22.86 11.00 -31.44
C ILE A 39 22.07 10.47 -30.23
N GLY A 40 22.69 9.65 -29.38
CA GLY A 40 22.05 9.12 -28.18
C GLY A 40 21.93 10.13 -27.04
N LYS A 41 22.72 11.22 -27.05
CA LYS A 41 22.60 12.28 -26.04
C LYS A 41 21.39 13.18 -26.27
N GLU A 42 20.89 13.20 -27.51
CA GLU A 42 19.73 14.01 -27.94
C GLU A 42 18.47 13.15 -28.09
N ASP A 43 18.55 11.83 -27.86
CA ASP A 43 17.42 10.92 -27.96
C ASP A 43 16.67 10.84 -26.61
N ILE A 44 15.54 11.53 -26.54
CA ILE A 44 14.67 11.59 -25.36
C ILE A 44 14.20 10.19 -24.94
N GLU A 45 13.86 9.30 -25.87
CA GLU A 45 13.36 7.96 -25.54
C GLU A 45 14.46 7.09 -24.93
N LEU A 46 15.70 7.21 -25.42
CA LEU A 46 16.85 6.57 -24.78
C LEU A 46 17.06 7.11 -23.36
N LEU A 47 17.02 8.43 -23.16
CA LEU A 47 17.22 9.03 -21.84
C LEU A 47 16.12 8.61 -20.87
N MET A 48 14.86 8.56 -21.32
CA MET A 48 13.73 8.05 -20.55
C MET A 48 13.91 6.57 -20.19
N ASP A 49 14.29 5.72 -21.14
CA ASP A 49 14.57 4.30 -20.89
C ASP A 49 15.70 4.11 -19.87
N MET A 50 16.76 4.92 -19.96
CA MET A 50 17.85 4.91 -18.98
C MET A 50 17.36 5.34 -17.60
N ALA A 51 16.59 6.44 -17.52
CA ALA A 51 16.07 6.96 -16.26
C ALA A 51 15.22 5.91 -15.53
N LEU A 52 14.28 5.28 -16.26
CA LEU A 52 13.40 4.24 -15.72
C LEU A 52 14.18 3.02 -15.22
N ILE A 53 15.22 2.57 -15.95
CA ILE A 53 16.04 1.45 -15.49
C ILE A 53 16.87 1.83 -14.27
N TYR A 54 17.45 3.02 -14.24
CA TYR A 54 18.22 3.48 -13.08
C TYR A 54 17.35 3.55 -11.82
N ASP A 55 16.12 4.02 -11.96
CA ASP A 55 15.12 4.05 -10.90
C ASP A 55 14.81 2.64 -10.38
N GLU A 56 14.47 1.72 -11.29
CA GLU A 56 14.13 0.32 -10.98
C GLU A 56 15.27 -0.45 -10.28
N ILE A 57 16.53 -0.12 -10.55
CA ILE A 57 17.69 -0.75 -9.90
C ILE A 57 18.20 0.02 -8.66
N GLY A 58 17.48 1.06 -8.22
CA GLY A 58 17.80 1.83 -7.02
C GLY A 58 18.92 2.86 -7.16
N LEU A 59 19.30 3.22 -8.40
CA LEU A 59 20.28 4.27 -8.70
C LEU A 59 19.57 5.62 -8.94
N SER A 60 18.85 6.10 -7.93
CA SER A 60 18.00 7.29 -8.01
C SER A 60 18.74 8.57 -8.47
N GLY A 61 20.01 8.74 -8.08
CA GLY A 61 20.80 9.89 -8.54
C GLY A 61 21.12 9.89 -10.04
N ASP A 62 21.32 8.72 -10.64
CA ASP A 62 21.52 8.58 -12.09
C ASP A 62 20.18 8.75 -12.83
N ALA A 63 19.08 8.23 -12.26
CA ALA A 63 17.74 8.43 -12.79
C ALA A 63 17.35 9.92 -12.82
N GLU A 64 17.55 10.63 -11.70
CA GLU A 64 17.30 12.08 -11.59
C GLU A 64 18.06 12.84 -12.66
N LYS A 65 19.35 12.53 -12.85
CA LYS A 65 20.16 13.19 -13.88
C LYS A 65 19.57 12.98 -15.27
N LYS A 66 19.10 11.77 -15.59
CA LYS A 66 18.50 11.48 -16.90
C LYS A 66 17.17 12.17 -17.12
N TYR A 67 16.29 12.21 -16.11
CA TYR A 67 15.06 13.00 -16.19
C TYR A 67 15.35 14.49 -16.39
N ARG A 68 16.36 15.05 -15.72
CA ARG A 68 16.78 16.45 -15.94
C ARG A 68 17.36 16.70 -17.33
N GLU A 69 18.09 15.75 -17.89
CA GLU A 69 18.56 15.81 -19.29
C GLU A 69 17.36 15.82 -20.26
N VAL A 70 16.33 14.99 -20.03
CA VAL A 70 15.09 15.00 -20.83
C VAL A 70 14.41 16.37 -20.77
N ILE A 71 14.21 16.92 -19.57
CA ILE A 71 13.60 18.25 -19.39
C ILE A 71 14.40 19.36 -20.10
N GLY A 72 15.73 19.20 -20.17
CA GLY A 72 16.60 20.14 -20.89
C GLY A 72 16.46 20.07 -22.42
N LEU A 73 16.01 18.95 -22.97
CA LEU A 73 15.77 18.75 -24.40
C LEU A 73 14.31 19.03 -24.78
N ASP A 74 13.38 18.66 -23.92
CA ASP A 74 11.94 18.86 -24.07
C ASP A 74 11.33 19.22 -22.72
N GLU A 75 11.03 20.51 -22.55
CA GLU A 75 10.43 21.02 -21.30
C GLU A 75 8.95 20.65 -21.15
N ASP A 76 8.32 20.05 -22.15
CA ASP A 76 6.92 19.63 -22.13
C ASP A 76 6.77 18.12 -21.89
N ASP A 77 7.86 17.37 -21.72
CA ASP A 77 7.80 15.94 -21.38
C ASP A 77 7.36 15.71 -19.92
N ALA A 78 6.05 15.56 -19.74
CA ALA A 78 5.43 15.27 -18.45
C ALA A 78 6.00 14.01 -17.75
N ARG A 79 6.52 13.03 -18.51
CA ARG A 79 7.04 11.78 -17.94
C ARG A 79 8.29 12.03 -17.10
N ALA A 80 9.14 12.98 -17.51
CA ALA A 80 10.36 13.32 -16.79
C ALA A 80 10.07 14.06 -15.48
N TYR A 81 9.09 14.99 -15.47
CA TYR A 81 8.63 15.62 -14.24
C TYR A 81 8.01 14.60 -13.28
N TYR A 82 7.20 13.67 -13.80
CA TYR A 82 6.63 12.58 -13.00
C TYR A 82 7.73 11.68 -12.41
N GLY A 83 8.73 11.30 -13.20
CA GLY A 83 9.86 10.49 -12.71
C GLY A 83 10.65 11.19 -11.59
N LEU A 84 10.88 12.51 -11.71
CA LEU A 84 11.45 13.29 -10.61
C LEU A 84 10.55 13.32 -9.38
N ALA A 85 9.24 13.43 -9.57
CA ALA A 85 8.29 13.43 -8.46
C ALA A 85 8.39 12.13 -7.66
N ILE A 86 8.39 10.98 -8.33
CA ILE A 86 8.53 9.65 -7.73
C ILE A 86 9.82 9.55 -6.91
N ILE A 87 10.96 9.97 -7.48
CA ILE A 87 12.25 9.96 -6.76
C ILE A 87 12.17 10.78 -5.46
N TYR A 88 11.53 11.96 -5.48
CA TYR A 88 11.40 12.76 -4.27
C TYR A 88 10.38 12.17 -3.28
N ASP A 89 9.33 11.52 -3.78
CA ASP A 89 8.30 10.84 -2.99
C ASP A 89 8.92 9.69 -2.18
N GLU A 90 9.68 8.82 -2.84
CA GLU A 90 10.38 7.69 -2.21
C GLU A 90 11.46 8.11 -1.20
N ASN A 91 11.99 9.33 -1.34
CA ASN A 91 12.94 9.92 -0.39
C ASN A 91 12.27 10.73 0.73
N ASP A 92 10.94 10.66 0.88
CA ASP A 92 10.14 11.39 1.88
C ASP A 92 10.26 12.93 1.74
N GLU A 93 10.64 13.42 0.55
CA GLU A 93 10.71 14.85 0.22
C GLU A 93 9.38 15.35 -0.39
N LEU A 94 8.28 15.14 0.33
CA LEU A 94 6.89 15.29 -0.16
C LEU A 94 6.59 16.64 -0.82
N GLU A 95 7.11 17.75 -0.28
CA GLU A 95 6.91 19.09 -0.86
C GLU A 95 7.60 19.27 -2.22
N LYS A 96 8.70 18.57 -2.48
CA LYS A 96 9.32 18.55 -3.81
C LYS A 96 8.55 17.63 -4.74
N ALA A 97 8.16 16.43 -4.27
CA ALA A 97 7.37 15.47 -5.03
C ALA A 97 6.09 16.13 -5.56
N LYS A 98 5.34 16.79 -4.68
CA LYS A 98 4.13 17.57 -4.99
C LYS A 98 4.34 18.56 -6.14
N LYS A 99 5.39 19.40 -6.05
CA LYS A 99 5.71 20.38 -7.10
C LYS A 99 6.01 19.73 -8.45
N TYR A 100 6.65 18.56 -8.45
CA TYR A 100 6.98 17.85 -9.67
C TYR A 100 5.76 17.10 -10.25
N TYR A 101 4.87 16.54 -9.43
CA TYR A 101 3.58 16.02 -9.90
C TYR A 101 2.71 17.13 -10.49
N GLU A 102 2.62 18.29 -9.83
CA GLU A 102 1.90 19.46 -10.35
C GLU A 102 2.46 19.93 -11.70
N LYS A 103 3.79 19.94 -11.87
CA LYS A 103 4.42 20.22 -13.17
C LYS A 103 4.11 19.17 -14.22
N ALA A 104 4.11 17.88 -13.87
CA ALA A 104 3.73 16.83 -14.81
C ALA A 104 2.29 17.02 -15.31
N ILE A 105 1.38 17.41 -14.41
CA ILE A 105 -0.01 17.75 -14.74
C ILE A 105 -0.11 19.01 -15.61
N GLU A 106 0.67 20.05 -15.30
CA GLU A 106 0.74 21.27 -16.10
C GLU A 106 1.16 20.97 -17.55
N LYS A 107 2.17 20.11 -17.72
CA LYS A 107 2.67 19.69 -19.05
C LYS A 107 1.72 18.76 -19.78
N ASN A 108 1.06 17.86 -19.06
CA ASN A 108 0.04 16.99 -19.62
C ASN A 108 -1.16 16.87 -18.66
N HIS A 109 -2.24 17.57 -19.00
CA HIS A 109 -3.47 17.63 -18.22
C HIS A 109 -4.21 16.29 -18.13
N ASN A 110 -3.84 15.30 -18.95
CA ASN A 110 -4.38 13.94 -18.96
C ASN A 110 -3.39 12.91 -18.38
N TYR A 111 -2.38 13.35 -17.61
CA TYR A 111 -1.41 12.45 -16.99
C TYR A 111 -1.93 11.86 -15.67
N ASP A 112 -2.82 10.87 -15.79
CA ASP A 112 -3.53 10.22 -14.69
C ASP A 112 -2.63 9.78 -13.53
N LYS A 113 -1.45 9.21 -13.82
CA LYS A 113 -0.48 8.81 -12.77
C LYS A 113 -0.06 9.96 -11.87
N ALA A 114 0.19 11.15 -12.41
CA ALA A 114 0.59 12.30 -11.58
C ALA A 114 -0.58 12.77 -10.69
N TYR A 115 -1.81 12.78 -11.20
CA TYR A 115 -2.99 13.04 -10.36
C TYR A 115 -3.12 11.99 -9.24
N PHE A 116 -2.91 10.71 -9.54
CA PHE A 116 -3.04 9.63 -8.55
C PHE A 116 -2.05 9.78 -7.39
N PHE A 117 -0.75 9.90 -7.67
CA PHE A 117 0.24 10.03 -6.60
C PHE A 117 0.16 11.37 -5.88
N LEU A 118 -0.19 12.46 -6.58
CA LEU A 118 -0.49 13.73 -5.94
C LEU A 118 -1.70 13.62 -4.99
N ALA A 119 -2.73 12.84 -5.35
CA ALA A 119 -3.86 12.56 -4.47
C ALA A 119 -3.43 11.80 -3.21
N ASN A 120 -2.54 10.81 -3.33
CA ASN A 120 -1.99 10.07 -2.19
C ASN A 120 -1.29 11.02 -1.21
N ILE A 121 -0.42 11.91 -1.71
CA ILE A 121 0.28 12.90 -0.86
C ILE A 121 -0.72 13.83 -0.15
N TYR A 122 -1.76 14.30 -0.86
CA TYR A 122 -2.81 15.12 -0.25
C TYR A 122 -3.61 14.36 0.81
N ASP A 123 -3.82 13.07 0.62
CA ASP A 123 -4.54 12.22 1.57
C ASP A 123 -3.75 12.02 2.86
N GLU A 124 -2.46 11.72 2.72
CA GLU A 124 -1.51 11.56 3.82
C GLU A 124 -1.29 12.86 4.61
N SER A 125 -1.30 14.01 3.93
CA SER A 125 -1.20 15.32 4.58
C SER A 125 -2.50 15.82 5.21
N GLY A 126 -3.60 15.07 5.05
CA GLY A 126 -4.93 15.43 5.57
C GLY A 126 -5.69 16.45 4.73
N GLU A 127 -5.17 16.85 3.57
CA GLU A 127 -5.84 17.74 2.60
C GLU A 127 -6.90 16.96 1.77
N LYS A 128 -7.86 16.33 2.45
CA LYS A 128 -8.82 15.35 1.87
C LYS A 128 -9.59 15.88 0.66
N ASP A 129 -10.03 17.14 0.66
CA ASP A 129 -10.75 17.73 -0.47
C ASP A 129 -9.92 17.74 -1.77
N LYS A 130 -8.62 18.01 -1.65
CA LYS A 130 -7.71 17.99 -2.79
C LYS A 130 -7.44 16.57 -3.26
N ALA A 131 -7.27 15.62 -2.34
CA ALA A 131 -7.14 14.20 -2.66
C ALA A 131 -8.35 13.70 -3.46
N ILE A 132 -9.57 13.98 -2.98
CA ILE A 132 -10.83 13.64 -3.65
C ILE A 132 -10.88 14.22 -5.08
N SER A 133 -10.55 15.51 -5.24
CA SER A 133 -10.55 16.15 -6.56
C SER A 133 -9.58 15.48 -7.53
N ASN A 134 -8.38 15.13 -7.05
CA ASN A 134 -7.37 14.48 -7.88
C ASN A 134 -7.77 13.03 -8.24
N TYR A 135 -8.26 12.22 -7.29
CA TYR A 135 -8.76 10.88 -7.60
C TYR A 135 -9.94 10.88 -8.59
N LYS A 136 -10.87 11.83 -8.47
CA LYS A 136 -11.95 12.01 -9.45
C LYS A 136 -11.39 12.33 -10.84
N LYS A 137 -10.31 13.11 -10.92
CA LYS A 137 -9.64 13.40 -12.19
C LYS A 137 -8.96 12.17 -12.79
N VAL A 138 -8.34 11.31 -11.96
CA VAL A 138 -7.83 10.00 -12.40
C VAL A 138 -8.95 9.16 -13.02
N ILE A 139 -10.10 9.08 -12.35
CA ILE A 139 -11.27 8.31 -12.83
C ILE A 139 -11.82 8.88 -14.15
N GLU A 140 -11.87 10.21 -14.30
CA GLU A 140 -12.30 10.88 -15.54
C GLU A 140 -11.38 10.53 -16.72
N ILE A 141 -10.06 10.55 -16.49
CA ILE A 141 -9.05 10.28 -17.52
C ILE A 141 -8.96 8.78 -17.83
N ASN A 142 -8.97 7.95 -16.78
CA ASN A 142 -8.81 6.51 -16.83
C ASN A 142 -9.88 5.80 -15.99
N PRO A 143 -11.06 5.52 -16.58
CA PRO A 143 -12.18 4.90 -15.87
C PRO A 143 -11.93 3.48 -15.36
N ASN A 144 -10.82 2.84 -15.77
CA ASN A 144 -10.41 1.50 -15.35
C ASN A 144 -9.33 1.52 -14.26
N TYR A 145 -9.00 2.68 -13.69
CA TYR A 145 -8.00 2.79 -12.62
C TYR A 145 -8.59 2.38 -11.25
N MET A 146 -8.55 1.08 -10.95
CA MET A 146 -9.14 0.48 -9.75
C MET A 146 -8.78 1.21 -8.44
N TRP A 147 -7.50 1.52 -8.24
CA TRP A 147 -7.03 2.14 -6.99
C TRP A 147 -7.58 3.55 -6.75
N ALA A 148 -7.92 4.30 -7.79
CA ALA A 148 -8.49 5.63 -7.63
C ALA A 148 -9.92 5.55 -7.08
N TYR A 149 -10.71 4.56 -7.51
CA TYR A 149 -12.01 4.27 -6.92
C TYR A 149 -11.88 3.79 -5.47
N ALA A 150 -10.94 2.88 -5.20
CA ALA A 150 -10.74 2.31 -3.88
C ALA A 150 -10.30 3.37 -2.85
N ASN A 151 -9.29 4.19 -3.17
CA ASN A 151 -8.80 5.23 -2.26
C ASN A 151 -9.83 6.34 -2.06
N LEU A 152 -10.55 6.74 -3.11
CA LEU A 152 -11.66 7.68 -2.98
C LEU A 152 -12.77 7.13 -2.07
N ALA A 153 -13.11 5.84 -2.18
CA ALA A 153 -14.07 5.21 -1.29
C ALA A 153 -13.60 5.23 0.17
N CYS A 154 -12.31 4.99 0.45
CA CYS A 154 -11.75 5.09 1.80
C CYS A 154 -11.89 6.50 2.38
N ILE A 155 -11.55 7.54 1.62
CA ILE A 155 -11.70 8.92 2.12
C ILE A 155 -13.17 9.25 2.41
N LEU A 156 -14.10 8.84 1.54
CA LEU A 156 -15.54 9.05 1.77
C LEU A 156 -16.03 8.27 2.99
N GLU A 157 -15.52 7.07 3.23
CA GLU A 157 -15.79 6.27 4.43
C GLU A 157 -15.31 6.98 5.71
N GLU A 158 -14.12 7.58 5.68
CA GLU A 158 -13.55 8.36 6.79
C GLU A 158 -14.40 9.60 7.08
N ASN A 159 -14.92 10.25 6.03
CA ASN A 159 -15.84 11.38 6.13
C ASN A 159 -17.27 10.99 6.53
N ASN A 160 -17.55 9.69 6.75
CA ASN A 160 -18.89 9.13 7.02
C ASN A 160 -19.89 9.25 5.85
N GLU A 161 -19.41 9.50 4.63
CA GLU A 161 -20.17 9.48 3.38
C GLU A 161 -20.31 8.03 2.85
N ASN A 162 -20.76 7.13 3.73
CA ASN A 162 -20.66 5.67 3.53
C ASN A 162 -21.46 5.12 2.33
N ILE A 163 -22.54 5.79 1.92
CA ILE A 163 -23.32 5.38 0.74
C ILE A 163 -22.52 5.62 -0.53
N ASP A 164 -21.87 6.78 -0.64
CA ASP A 164 -21.03 7.09 -1.79
C ASP A 164 -19.75 6.25 -1.79
N ALA A 165 -19.13 6.05 -0.61
CA ALA A 165 -18.04 5.11 -0.45
C ALA A 165 -18.41 3.71 -0.99
N LEU A 166 -19.61 3.21 -0.66
CA LEU A 166 -20.09 1.92 -1.16
C LEU A 166 -20.24 1.91 -2.70
N ASN A 167 -20.67 3.02 -3.30
CA ASN A 167 -20.77 3.13 -4.76
C ASN A 167 -19.39 3.07 -5.42
N TYR A 168 -18.41 3.83 -4.92
CA TYR A 168 -17.05 3.83 -5.47
C TYR A 168 -16.32 2.50 -5.24
N ILE A 169 -16.43 1.88 -4.07
CA ILE A 169 -15.78 0.58 -3.81
C ILE A 169 -16.39 -0.54 -4.68
N ASN A 170 -17.68 -0.45 -5.02
CA ASN A 170 -18.31 -1.37 -5.97
C ASN A 170 -17.72 -1.21 -7.38
N LYS A 171 -17.46 0.03 -7.82
CA LYS A 171 -16.78 0.28 -9.10
C LYS A 171 -15.37 -0.28 -9.13
N ALA A 172 -14.64 -0.20 -8.02
CA ALA A 172 -13.33 -0.84 -7.89
C ALA A 172 -13.42 -2.38 -8.08
N LEU A 173 -14.45 -3.02 -7.49
CA LEU A 173 -14.70 -4.47 -7.65
C LEU A 173 -15.26 -4.85 -9.03
N GLU A 174 -15.92 -3.94 -9.76
CA GLU A 174 -16.29 -4.19 -11.16
C GLU A 174 -15.05 -4.32 -12.06
N ILE A 175 -13.95 -3.64 -11.71
CA ILE A 175 -12.67 -3.71 -12.43
C ILE A 175 -11.89 -4.96 -12.00
N GLU A 176 -11.77 -5.19 -10.69
CA GLU A 176 -11.07 -6.35 -10.14
C GLU A 176 -11.87 -7.02 -9.02
N GLU A 177 -12.66 -8.04 -9.37
CA GLU A 177 -13.66 -8.66 -8.48
C GLU A 177 -13.05 -9.33 -7.23
N ARG A 178 -11.80 -9.80 -7.33
CA ARG A 178 -11.17 -10.65 -6.30
C ARG A 178 -10.03 -9.98 -5.54
N HIS A 179 -9.85 -8.67 -5.67
CA HIS A 179 -8.77 -7.99 -4.96
C HIS A 179 -9.06 -7.91 -3.45
N TYR A 180 -8.28 -8.62 -2.64
CA TYR A 180 -8.54 -8.80 -1.20
C TYR A 180 -8.69 -7.47 -0.43
N LYS A 181 -7.82 -6.47 -0.67
CA LYS A 181 -7.94 -5.16 0.01
C LYS A 181 -9.25 -4.42 -0.30
N ILE A 182 -9.77 -4.56 -1.52
CA ILE A 182 -11.03 -3.89 -1.91
C ILE A 182 -12.21 -4.62 -1.28
N LEU A 183 -12.19 -5.96 -1.26
CA LEU A 183 -13.18 -6.78 -0.58
C LEU A 183 -13.22 -6.47 0.92
N PHE A 184 -12.04 -6.34 1.55
CA PHE A 184 -11.89 -5.90 2.93
C PHE A 184 -12.48 -4.50 3.16
N ASN A 185 -12.09 -3.50 2.37
CA ASN A 185 -12.59 -2.13 2.51
C ASN A 185 -14.12 -2.07 2.30
N LYS A 186 -14.67 -2.85 1.37
CA LYS A 186 -16.12 -2.96 1.19
C LYS A 186 -16.81 -3.52 2.44
N ALA A 187 -16.23 -4.54 3.08
CA ALA A 187 -16.76 -5.06 4.34
C ALA A 187 -16.77 -3.99 5.43
N VAL A 188 -15.67 -3.23 5.58
CA VAL A 188 -15.60 -2.09 6.53
C VAL A 188 -16.71 -1.07 6.27
N ILE A 189 -16.91 -0.66 5.02
CA ILE A 189 -17.99 0.27 4.63
C ILE A 189 -19.38 -0.31 4.96
N LEU A 190 -19.61 -1.59 4.68
CA LEU A 190 -20.88 -2.27 4.99
C LEU A 190 -21.12 -2.32 6.50
N ASN A 191 -20.07 -2.52 7.31
CA ASN A 191 -20.16 -2.49 8.76
C ASN A 191 -20.60 -1.10 9.27
N LYS A 192 -20.00 -0.01 8.76
CA LYS A 192 -20.44 1.37 9.07
C LYS A 192 -21.89 1.66 8.65
N LEU A 193 -22.39 0.97 7.63
CA LEU A 193 -23.80 1.01 7.21
C LEU A 193 -24.73 0.09 8.01
N ASN A 194 -24.22 -0.55 9.07
CA ASN A 194 -24.93 -1.53 9.90
C ASN A 194 -25.44 -2.75 9.11
N LYS A 195 -24.78 -3.10 8.00
CA LYS A 195 -25.07 -4.27 7.16
C LYS A 195 -24.16 -5.44 7.54
N ILE A 196 -24.29 -5.89 8.79
CA ILE A 196 -23.33 -6.78 9.45
C ILE A 196 -23.16 -8.12 8.72
N GLU A 197 -24.24 -8.78 8.31
CA GLU A 197 -24.15 -10.07 7.60
C GLU A 197 -23.48 -9.95 6.22
N GLU A 198 -23.79 -8.89 5.47
CA GLU A 198 -23.13 -8.63 4.19
C GLU A 198 -21.64 -8.36 4.40
N SER A 199 -21.30 -7.56 5.43
CA SER A 199 -19.92 -7.28 5.82
C SER A 199 -19.13 -8.56 6.11
N LYS A 200 -19.66 -9.46 6.95
CA LYS A 200 -19.01 -10.75 7.25
C LYS A 200 -18.78 -11.57 5.97
N GLY A 201 -19.75 -11.59 5.06
CA GLY A 201 -19.60 -12.25 3.76
C GLY A 201 -18.43 -11.69 2.94
N TYR A 202 -18.20 -10.38 2.96
CA TYR A 202 -17.07 -9.76 2.27
C TYR A 202 -15.73 -9.96 2.98
N TYR A 203 -15.69 -10.02 4.32
CA TYR A 203 -14.48 -10.45 5.02
C TYR A 203 -14.09 -11.88 4.68
N TYR A 204 -15.05 -12.82 4.58
CA TYR A 204 -14.76 -14.18 4.12
C TYR A 204 -14.19 -14.22 2.71
N LYS A 205 -14.74 -13.42 1.77
CA LYS A 205 -14.19 -13.30 0.41
C LYS A 205 -12.78 -12.72 0.41
N SER A 206 -12.50 -11.74 1.27
CA SER A 206 -11.14 -11.19 1.42
C SER A 206 -10.15 -12.24 1.91
N ILE A 207 -10.54 -13.04 2.91
CA ILE A 207 -9.74 -14.16 3.44
C ILE A 207 -9.48 -15.21 2.35
N GLU A 208 -10.50 -15.59 1.58
CA GLU A 208 -10.34 -16.54 0.47
C GLU A 208 -9.38 -16.02 -0.61
N ALA A 209 -9.43 -14.72 -0.90
CA ALA A 209 -8.55 -14.10 -1.89
C ALA A 209 -7.10 -13.96 -1.41
N ASN A 210 -6.88 -13.68 -0.12
CA ASN A 210 -5.55 -13.65 0.48
C ASN A 210 -5.60 -14.01 1.99
N PRO A 211 -5.25 -15.25 2.36
CA PRO A 211 -5.21 -15.66 3.78
C PRO A 211 -4.06 -15.00 4.56
N ASN A 212 -3.06 -14.44 3.88
CA ASN A 212 -1.96 -13.71 4.53
C ASN A 212 -2.30 -12.23 4.77
N TYR A 213 -3.60 -11.85 4.74
CA TYR A 213 -4.05 -10.51 5.09
C TYR A 213 -4.78 -10.52 6.45
N PRO A 214 -4.05 -10.29 7.56
CA PRO A 214 -4.51 -10.58 8.92
C PRO A 214 -5.70 -9.71 9.35
N TYR A 215 -5.81 -8.50 8.81
CA TYR A 215 -6.90 -7.56 9.11
C TYR A 215 -8.28 -8.10 8.75
N SER A 216 -8.38 -9.00 7.76
CA SER A 216 -9.67 -9.63 7.40
C SER A 216 -10.16 -10.56 8.51
N PHE A 217 -9.26 -11.35 9.10
CA PHE A 217 -9.58 -12.22 10.23
C PHE A 217 -9.91 -11.42 11.47
N LEU A 218 -9.10 -10.39 11.77
CA LEU A 218 -9.33 -9.51 12.91
C LEU A 218 -10.74 -8.90 12.85
N ASN A 219 -11.08 -8.21 11.75
CA ASN A 219 -12.36 -7.51 11.66
C ASN A 219 -13.56 -8.47 11.60
N LEU A 220 -13.42 -9.64 10.96
CA LEU A 220 -14.45 -10.68 11.01
C LEU A 220 -14.64 -11.22 12.44
N SER A 221 -13.55 -11.44 13.18
CA SER A 221 -13.63 -11.91 14.57
C SER A 221 -14.23 -10.86 15.50
N VAL A 222 -13.94 -9.57 15.28
CA VAL A 222 -14.56 -8.45 15.99
C VAL A 222 -16.06 -8.40 15.73
N ALA A 223 -16.52 -8.60 14.49
CA ALA A 223 -17.95 -8.66 14.19
C ALA A 223 -18.66 -9.79 14.98
N TYR A 224 -18.05 -10.97 15.08
CA TYR A 224 -18.60 -12.05 15.91
C TYR A 224 -18.53 -11.75 17.41
N ARG A 225 -17.50 -11.05 17.88
CA ARG A 225 -17.39 -10.59 19.28
C ARG A 225 -18.53 -9.63 19.61
N GLU A 226 -18.83 -8.68 18.74
CA GLU A 226 -19.90 -7.70 18.94
C GLU A 226 -21.30 -8.34 18.98
N GLU A 227 -21.47 -9.48 18.32
CA GLU A 227 -22.65 -10.35 18.44
C GLU A 227 -22.67 -11.20 19.73
N GLY A 228 -21.63 -11.11 20.57
CA GLY A 228 -21.44 -11.94 21.76
C GLY A 228 -21.00 -13.38 21.46
N ASN A 229 -20.70 -13.71 20.21
CA ASN A 229 -20.28 -15.04 19.79
C ASN A 229 -18.75 -15.21 19.91
N PHE A 230 -18.26 -15.15 21.16
CA PHE A 230 -16.82 -15.28 21.46
C PHE A 230 -16.21 -16.58 20.95
N LYS A 231 -16.98 -17.69 20.94
CA LYS A 231 -16.48 -18.97 20.40
C LYS A 231 -16.16 -18.86 18.92
N LYS A 232 -17.03 -18.22 18.12
CA LYS A 232 -16.79 -18.03 16.69
C LYS A 232 -15.70 -17.00 16.43
N ALA A 233 -15.64 -15.93 17.24
CA ALA A 233 -14.55 -14.96 17.20
C ALA A 233 -13.19 -15.63 17.41
N ILE A 234 -13.07 -16.49 18.44
CA ILE A 234 -11.86 -17.28 18.71
C ILE A 234 -11.52 -18.23 17.56
N GLU A 235 -12.51 -18.90 16.96
CA GLU A 235 -12.28 -19.79 15.81
C GLU A 235 -11.70 -19.02 14.62
N VAL A 236 -12.29 -17.87 14.28
CA VAL A 236 -11.85 -17.04 13.15
C VAL A 236 -10.45 -16.49 13.40
N ILE A 237 -10.21 -15.88 14.56
CA ILE A 237 -8.92 -15.25 14.83
C ILE A 237 -7.80 -16.30 15.00
N SER A 238 -8.12 -17.52 15.46
CA SER A 238 -7.15 -18.62 15.49
C SER A 238 -6.70 -19.06 14.10
N LYS A 239 -7.62 -19.12 13.13
CA LYS A 239 -7.25 -19.33 11.72
C LYS A 239 -6.40 -18.19 11.19
N GLY A 240 -6.70 -16.95 11.58
CA GLY A 240 -5.87 -15.79 11.23
C GLY A 240 -4.43 -15.94 11.74
N ILE A 241 -4.26 -16.42 12.97
CA ILE A 241 -2.95 -16.71 13.58
C ILE A 241 -2.24 -17.86 12.87
N GLU A 242 -2.95 -18.90 12.43
CA GLU A 242 -2.34 -20.02 11.68
C GLU A 242 -1.73 -19.55 10.35
N GLU A 243 -2.34 -18.57 9.68
CA GLU A 243 -1.86 -18.02 8.40
C GLU A 243 -0.89 -16.83 8.57
N ASN A 244 -0.88 -16.19 9.74
CA ASN A 244 -0.15 -14.94 10.03
C ASN A 244 0.41 -14.98 11.47
N ASP A 245 1.35 -15.90 11.74
CA ASP A 245 1.84 -16.20 13.10
C ASP A 245 2.81 -15.16 13.66
N ASP A 246 3.24 -14.22 12.83
CA ASP A 246 4.07 -13.06 13.18
C ASP A 246 3.24 -11.82 13.59
N GLU A 247 1.92 -11.87 13.44
CA GLU A 247 1.03 -10.73 13.71
C GLU A 247 0.55 -10.69 15.17
N GLY A 248 1.35 -10.06 16.04
CA GLY A 248 1.09 -9.98 17.49
C GLY A 248 -0.28 -9.45 17.90
N PHE A 249 -0.89 -8.56 17.10
CA PHE A 249 -2.21 -8.03 17.40
C PHE A 249 -3.33 -9.09 17.32
N LEU A 250 -3.16 -10.16 16.54
CA LEU A 250 -4.14 -11.24 16.47
C LEU A 250 -4.16 -12.05 17.77
N TYR A 251 -2.99 -12.36 18.32
CA TYR A 251 -2.85 -13.00 19.63
C TYR A 251 -3.47 -12.13 20.72
N TYR A 252 -3.15 -10.84 20.74
CA TYR A 252 -3.69 -9.91 21.72
C TYR A 252 -5.22 -9.90 21.72
N ASN A 253 -5.85 -9.77 20.54
CA ASN A 253 -7.31 -9.79 20.43
C ASN A 253 -7.90 -11.15 20.83
N ARG A 254 -7.25 -12.27 20.49
CA ARG A 254 -7.71 -13.60 20.92
C ARG A 254 -7.63 -13.76 22.43
N ALA A 255 -6.64 -13.17 23.09
CA ALA A 255 -6.55 -13.16 24.55
C ALA A 255 -7.75 -12.47 25.20
N CYS A 256 -8.14 -11.29 24.70
CA CYS A 256 -9.35 -10.60 25.16
C CYS A 256 -10.59 -11.50 25.00
N TYR A 257 -10.69 -12.25 23.89
CA TYR A 257 -11.81 -13.16 23.67
C TYR A 257 -11.77 -14.36 24.63
N TYR A 258 -10.59 -14.89 24.95
CA TYR A 258 -10.42 -15.95 25.96
C TYR A 258 -10.83 -15.51 27.35
N VAL A 259 -10.51 -14.28 27.77
CA VAL A 259 -10.98 -13.74 29.06
C VAL A 259 -12.50 -13.73 29.15
N ASN A 260 -13.17 -13.34 28.06
CA ASN A 260 -14.64 -13.30 28.01
C ASN A 260 -15.30 -14.69 28.13
N ILE A 261 -14.55 -15.78 27.90
CA ILE A 261 -15.02 -17.16 28.13
C ILE A 261 -14.35 -17.83 29.34
N ASN A 262 -13.71 -17.05 30.21
CA ASN A 262 -13.00 -17.48 31.43
C ASN A 262 -11.82 -18.45 31.19
N GLU A 263 -11.21 -18.40 30.00
CA GLU A 263 -10.04 -19.21 29.63
C GLU A 263 -8.74 -18.43 29.92
N ASN A 264 -8.60 -17.94 31.16
CA ASN A 264 -7.59 -16.93 31.52
C ASN A 264 -6.13 -17.38 31.31
N LEU A 265 -5.82 -18.68 31.47
CA LEU A 265 -4.48 -19.20 31.19
C LEU A 265 -4.14 -19.19 29.69
N LYS A 266 -5.13 -19.39 28.81
CA LYS A 266 -4.91 -19.26 27.36
C LYS A 266 -4.75 -17.79 26.99
N ALA A 267 -5.55 -16.92 27.59
CA ALA A 267 -5.41 -15.47 27.41
C ALA A 267 -4.01 -14.99 27.82
N LEU A 268 -3.49 -15.43 28.97
CA LEU A 268 -2.14 -15.07 29.41
C LEU A 268 -1.07 -15.47 28.39
N ARG A 269 -1.12 -16.71 27.88
CA ARG A 269 -0.17 -17.19 26.86
C ARG A 269 -0.23 -16.38 25.56
N ASP A 270 -1.43 -16.00 25.13
CA ASP A 270 -1.59 -15.16 23.93
C ASP A 270 -1.07 -13.74 24.16
N VAL A 271 -1.26 -13.17 25.37
CA VAL A 271 -0.66 -11.89 25.74
C VAL A 271 0.87 -11.97 25.73
N GLU A 272 1.44 -13.01 26.34
CA GLU A 272 2.90 -13.26 26.31
C GLU A 272 3.42 -13.31 24.88
N LYS A 273 2.75 -14.08 24.00
CA LYS A 273 3.15 -14.18 22.59
C LYS A 273 2.99 -12.86 21.85
N SER A 274 1.95 -12.07 22.12
CA SER A 274 1.78 -10.75 21.51
C SER A 274 2.92 -9.80 21.84
N ILE A 275 3.42 -9.84 23.09
CA ILE A 275 4.54 -9.01 23.57
C ILE A 275 5.87 -9.48 22.99
N GLU A 276 6.07 -10.80 22.89
CA GLU A 276 7.24 -11.39 22.23
C GLU A 276 7.37 -10.89 20.78
N LEU A 277 6.24 -10.79 20.06
CA LEU A 277 6.20 -10.32 18.68
C LEU A 277 6.29 -8.79 18.57
N ASN A 278 5.73 -8.05 19.52
CA ASN A 278 5.77 -6.59 19.53
C ASN A 278 5.66 -6.03 20.97
N GLU A 279 6.75 -5.43 21.45
CA GLU A 279 6.84 -4.84 22.79
C GLU A 279 5.80 -3.73 23.06
N PHE A 280 5.21 -3.12 22.00
CA PHE A 280 4.10 -2.17 22.13
C PHE A 280 2.97 -2.71 23.01
N PHE A 281 2.68 -4.01 22.94
CA PHE A 281 1.60 -4.61 23.70
C PHE A 281 1.85 -4.61 25.21
N LEU A 282 3.10 -4.51 25.68
CA LEU A 282 3.44 -4.54 27.10
C LEU A 282 2.77 -3.41 27.89
N GLU A 283 2.88 -2.18 27.40
CA GLU A 283 2.28 -1.03 28.08
C GLU A 283 0.76 -0.98 27.87
N TYR A 284 0.29 -1.49 26.74
CA TYR A 284 -1.13 -1.55 26.42
C TYR A 284 -1.87 -2.55 27.32
N MET A 285 -1.33 -3.78 27.47
CA MET A 285 -1.91 -4.83 28.32
C MET A 285 -1.99 -4.47 29.79
N LYS A 286 -1.17 -3.53 30.30
CA LYS A 286 -1.23 -3.08 31.71
C LYS A 286 -2.44 -2.19 31.98
N LYS A 287 -2.97 -1.54 30.95
CA LYS A 287 -4.05 -0.54 31.04
C LYS A 287 -5.39 -1.08 30.57
N ASP A 288 -5.40 -2.14 29.77
CA ASP A 288 -6.63 -2.74 29.26
C ASP A 288 -7.41 -3.46 30.37
N LYS A 289 -8.59 -2.93 30.71
CA LYS A 289 -9.44 -3.50 31.76
C LYS A 289 -10.03 -4.84 31.38
N GLU A 290 -10.14 -5.17 30.09
CA GLU A 290 -10.59 -6.49 29.66
C GLU A 290 -9.64 -7.59 30.14
N LEU A 291 -8.37 -7.26 30.40
CA LEU A 291 -7.35 -8.19 30.87
C LEU A 291 -7.20 -8.20 32.42
N ASP A 292 -8.05 -7.51 33.17
CA ASP A 292 -8.00 -7.57 34.65
C ASP A 292 -8.00 -9.03 35.19
N PRO A 293 -8.82 -9.97 34.67
CA PRO A 293 -8.85 -11.35 35.16
C PRO A 293 -7.54 -12.12 35.02
N ILE A 294 -6.68 -11.78 34.05
CA ILE A 294 -5.38 -12.45 33.91
C ILE A 294 -4.34 -11.92 34.89
N ARG A 295 -4.47 -10.68 35.38
CA ARG A 295 -3.49 -10.08 36.31
C ARG A 295 -3.58 -10.64 37.73
N GLU A 296 -4.71 -11.24 38.05
CA GLU A 296 -4.92 -11.91 39.33
C GLU A 296 -4.25 -13.30 39.40
N LEU A 297 -3.87 -13.86 38.24
CA LEU A 297 -3.20 -15.15 38.14
C LEU A 297 -1.81 -15.12 38.81
N GLU A 298 -1.44 -16.24 39.43
CA GLU A 298 -0.13 -16.39 40.04
C GLU A 298 0.97 -16.46 38.97
N GLU A 299 0.68 -17.09 37.83
CA GLU A 299 1.55 -17.15 36.66
C GLU A 299 1.88 -15.75 36.14
N TYR A 300 0.87 -14.87 36.08
CA TYR A 300 1.07 -13.48 35.71
C TYR A 300 2.00 -12.78 36.72
N LYS A 301 1.70 -12.90 38.03
CA LYS A 301 2.52 -12.26 39.07
C LYS A 301 3.98 -12.71 38.99
N ASN A 302 4.22 -14.00 38.76
CA ASN A 302 5.56 -14.56 38.63
C ASN A 302 6.31 -14.07 37.39
N LEU A 303 5.61 -13.84 36.27
CA LEU A 303 6.24 -13.37 35.03
C LEU A 303 6.82 -11.95 35.16
N TRP A 304 6.22 -11.11 35.99
CA TRP A 304 6.55 -9.68 36.06
C TRP A 304 7.28 -9.26 37.35
N ILE A 305 7.58 -10.20 38.27
CA ILE A 305 8.43 -9.96 39.44
C ILE A 305 9.86 -9.55 39.03
N ASP A 306 10.36 -10.03 37.88
CA ASP A 306 11.72 -9.74 37.41
C ASP A 306 11.85 -8.46 36.55
N ILE A 307 10.75 -7.77 36.23
CA ILE A 307 10.72 -6.57 35.36
C ILE A 307 10.57 -5.26 36.17
N GLN A 308 10.56 -5.34 37.51
CA GLN A 308 10.52 -4.18 38.42
C GLN A 308 11.91 -3.75 38.97
N ILE A 309 13.00 -3.97 38.23
CA ILE A 309 14.33 -3.40 38.56
C ILE A 309 14.71 -2.31 37.56
#